data_AF-A0A9D4BYU1-F1
#
_entry.id   AF-A0A9D4BYU1-F1
#
_cell.length_a   1.000
_cell.length_b   1.000
_cell.length_c   1.000
_cell.angle_alpha   90.00
_cell.angle_beta   90.00
_cell.angle_gamma   90.00
#
_symmetry.space_group_name_H-M   'P 1'
#
loop_
_entity.id
_entity.type
_entity.pdbx_description
1 polymer ?
#
loop_
_entity_poly.entity_id
_entity_poly.type
_entity_poly.pdbx_seq_one_letter_code
_entity_poly.pdbx_strand_id
1 'polypeptide(L)'
;MKRPFALEMGTTDPHKFPIQSSTKGELTRVRRRILPPEVCKPEVPVPIAPAPTVQFVTAPAPDLAPTSSISAPAEPHLPHSTKHYRKRKLMAEQAGEFRRQYNKKLPYRSCNKCFEDRNTGGHKQYYGHWGCPFKSSETYAEWINAVKVKGYGKKKTE
;
A
#
# COMPACT_ATOMS: atom_id res chain seq x y z
N MET A 1 1.27 62.83 0.94
CA MET A 1 1.34 61.42 0.52
C MET A 1 -0.07 60.83 0.60
N LYS A 2 -0.69 60.51 -0.54
CA LYS A 2 -2.07 59.97 -0.61
C LYS A 2 -1.97 58.44 -0.70
N ARG A 3 -2.64 57.71 0.20
CA ARG A 3 -2.77 56.24 0.12
C ARG A 3 -3.84 55.90 -0.94
N PRO A 4 -3.59 54.98 -1.88
CA PRO A 4 -4.67 54.49 -2.73
C PRO A 4 -5.65 53.67 -1.88
N PHE A 5 -6.92 54.05 -1.97
CA PHE A 5 -8.07 53.34 -1.40
C PHE A 5 -8.65 52.48 -2.53
N ALA A 6 -8.89 51.20 -2.24
CA ALA A 6 -9.43 50.15 -3.10
C ALA A 6 -8.41 49.31 -3.89
N LEU A 7 -8.32 48.03 -3.49
CA LEU A 7 -7.93 46.94 -4.36
C LEU A 7 -9.06 46.72 -5.37
N GLU A 8 -8.79 46.95 -6.65
CA GLU A 8 -9.67 46.47 -7.71
C GLU A 8 -9.65 44.93 -7.72
N MET A 9 -10.75 44.31 -7.29
CA MET A 9 -10.93 42.88 -7.46
C MET A 9 -11.27 42.62 -8.92
N GLY A 10 -10.50 41.73 -9.53
CA GLY A 10 -10.56 41.38 -10.94
C GLY A 10 -11.97 41.05 -11.44
N THR A 11 -12.15 41.37 -12.72
CA THR A 11 -13.32 41.17 -13.57
C THR A 11 -14.12 39.90 -13.26
N THR A 12 -15.41 40.10 -13.00
CA THR A 12 -16.47 39.11 -12.82
C THR A 12 -16.76 38.38 -14.13
N ASP A 13 -15.85 37.56 -14.61
CA ASP A 13 -16.16 36.57 -15.65
C ASP A 13 -16.02 35.16 -15.06
N PRO A 14 -17.13 34.46 -14.75
CA PRO A 14 -17.04 33.12 -14.22
C PRO A 14 -16.55 32.21 -15.35
N HIS A 15 -15.26 31.85 -15.32
CA HIS A 15 -14.71 30.79 -16.15
C HIS A 15 -15.54 29.50 -15.95
N LYS A 16 -16.48 29.25 -16.85
CA LYS A 16 -17.23 27.99 -16.90
C LYS A 16 -16.29 26.92 -17.41
N PHE A 17 -15.74 26.12 -16.50
CA PHE A 17 -15.11 24.85 -16.85
C PHE A 17 -16.21 23.82 -17.09
N PRO A 18 -16.47 23.37 -18.33
CA PRO A 18 -17.44 22.31 -18.57
C PRO A 18 -16.89 21.02 -17.95
N ILE A 19 -17.52 20.57 -16.86
CA ILE A 19 -17.25 19.26 -16.28
C ILE A 19 -17.79 18.22 -17.25
N GLN A 20 -16.90 17.45 -17.88
CA GLN A 20 -17.31 16.34 -18.73
C GLN A 20 -18.10 15.31 -17.91
N SER A 21 -19.24 14.87 -18.43
CA SER A 21 -20.06 13.83 -17.80
C SER A 21 -19.23 12.56 -17.58
N SER A 22 -19.20 12.08 -16.35
CA SER A 22 -18.42 10.92 -15.90
C SER A 22 -18.61 9.70 -16.83
N THR A 23 -17.53 9.24 -17.47
CA THR A 23 -17.45 7.92 -18.12
C THR A 23 -17.38 6.82 -17.06
N LYS A 24 -18.48 6.58 -16.37
CA LYS A 24 -18.66 5.35 -15.60
C LYS A 24 -18.79 4.19 -16.59
N GLY A 25 -17.77 3.33 -16.65
CA GLY A 25 -18.02 1.89 -16.86
C GLY A 25 -17.52 1.23 -18.14
N GLU A 26 -16.90 1.91 -19.09
CA GLU A 26 -16.35 1.21 -20.27
C GLU A 26 -14.85 0.93 -20.14
N LEU A 27 -14.55 -0.19 -19.47
CA LEU A 27 -13.25 -0.83 -19.55
C LEU A 27 -13.41 -2.17 -20.27
N THR A 28 -13.47 -2.14 -21.60
CA THR A 28 -13.35 -3.34 -22.44
C THR A 28 -11.89 -3.76 -22.52
N ARG A 29 -11.37 -4.35 -21.44
CA ARG A 29 -10.15 -5.16 -21.52
C ARG A 29 -10.43 -6.53 -20.94
N VAL A 30 -10.86 -7.44 -21.81
CA VAL A 30 -10.84 -8.89 -21.57
C VAL A 30 -9.37 -9.30 -21.45
N ARG A 31 -8.80 -9.17 -20.25
CA ARG A 31 -7.54 -9.81 -19.90
C ARG A 31 -7.90 -11.20 -19.38
N ARG A 32 -7.64 -12.23 -20.18
CA ARG A 32 -7.79 -13.64 -19.78
C ARG A 32 -7.09 -13.82 -18.42
N ARG A 33 -7.85 -14.13 -17.38
CA ARG A 33 -7.30 -14.59 -16.10
C ARG A 33 -6.67 -15.94 -16.39
N ILE A 34 -5.35 -16.03 -16.30
CA ILE A 34 -4.69 -17.30 -16.05
C ILE A 34 -4.95 -17.57 -14.56
N LEU A 35 -5.90 -18.45 -14.26
CA LEU A 35 -5.98 -19.02 -12.92
C LEU A 35 -4.67 -19.79 -12.66
N PRO A 36 -4.04 -19.67 -11.48
CA PRO A 36 -3.00 -20.61 -11.11
C PRO A 36 -3.61 -22.02 -11.09
N PRO A 37 -2.89 -23.07 -11.57
CA PRO A 37 -3.40 -24.43 -11.46
C PRO A 37 -3.57 -24.76 -9.97
N GLU A 38 -4.80 -25.15 -9.61
CA GLU A 38 -5.14 -25.78 -8.35
C GLU A 38 -4.16 -26.94 -8.14
N VAL A 39 -3.25 -26.80 -7.18
CA VAL A 39 -2.44 -27.92 -6.71
C VAL A 39 -3.38 -28.78 -5.87
N CYS A 40 -4.03 -29.74 -6.52
CA CYS A 40 -4.72 -30.84 -5.86
C CYS A 40 -3.73 -31.54 -4.92
N LYS A 41 -3.82 -31.24 -3.62
CA LYS A 41 -3.28 -32.14 -2.59
C LYS A 41 -4.32 -33.24 -2.35
N PRO A 42 -3.94 -34.53 -2.45
CA PRO A 42 -4.82 -35.59 -2.00
C PRO A 42 -4.96 -35.51 -0.46
N GLU A 43 -6.20 -35.46 -0.01
CA GLU A 43 -6.61 -35.49 1.37
C GLU A 43 -6.39 -36.91 1.91
N VAL A 44 -5.50 -37.04 2.89
CA VAL A 44 -5.27 -38.31 3.59
C VAL A 44 -6.39 -38.47 4.62
N PRO A 45 -7.18 -39.56 4.59
CA PRO A 45 -8.19 -39.77 5.62
C PRO A 45 -7.50 -40.13 6.94
N VAL A 46 -7.63 -39.26 7.93
CA VAL A 46 -7.23 -39.51 9.31
C VAL A 46 -8.22 -40.49 9.94
N PRO A 47 -7.79 -41.62 10.52
CA PRO A 47 -8.68 -42.52 11.24
C PRO A 47 -9.17 -41.85 12.53
N ILE A 48 -10.49 -41.72 12.66
CA ILE A 48 -11.17 -41.25 13.89
C ILE A 48 -11.05 -42.38 14.93
N ALA A 49 -10.25 -42.16 15.97
CA ALA A 49 -10.27 -43.01 17.15
C ALA A 49 -11.59 -42.79 17.92
N PRO A 50 -12.25 -43.84 18.44
CA PRO A 50 -13.44 -43.67 19.28
C PRO A 50 -13.05 -43.01 20.62
N ALA A 51 -13.76 -41.94 20.98
CA ALA A 51 -13.62 -41.27 22.26
C ALA A 51 -13.96 -42.24 23.42
N PRO A 52 -13.23 -42.20 24.55
CA PRO A 52 -13.61 -42.97 25.73
C PRO A 52 -14.91 -42.43 26.31
N THR A 53 -15.84 -43.35 26.58
CA THR A 53 -17.09 -43.14 27.30
C THR A 53 -16.83 -42.44 28.64
N VAL A 54 -17.19 -41.17 28.76
CA VAL A 54 -17.15 -40.45 30.04
C VAL A 54 -18.33 -40.93 30.88
N GLN A 55 -18.06 -41.77 31.87
CA GLN A 55 -19.03 -42.09 32.90
C GLN A 55 -19.22 -40.85 33.79
N PHE A 56 -20.45 -40.33 33.85
CA PHE A 56 -20.81 -39.27 34.77
C PHE A 56 -20.86 -39.82 36.20
N VAL A 57 -19.81 -39.58 36.97
CA VAL A 57 -19.84 -39.76 38.43
C VAL A 57 -20.20 -38.41 39.04
N THR A 58 -21.44 -38.30 39.53
CA THR A 58 -21.88 -37.18 40.38
C THR A 58 -21.17 -37.26 41.72
N ALA A 59 -20.32 -36.28 42.02
CA ALA A 59 -19.77 -36.01 43.34
C ALA A 59 -20.16 -34.58 43.77
N PRO A 60 -20.44 -34.34 45.06
CA PRO A 60 -21.08 -33.11 45.53
C PRO A 60 -20.11 -31.92 45.53
N ALA A 61 -20.67 -30.74 45.28
CA ALA A 61 -19.98 -29.46 45.19
C ALA A 61 -19.12 -29.14 46.41
N PRO A 62 -17.93 -28.55 46.17
CA PRO A 62 -17.36 -27.58 47.10
C PRO A 62 -17.17 -26.21 46.44
N ASP A 63 -17.71 -25.22 47.15
CA ASP A 63 -17.37 -23.80 47.23
C ASP A 63 -17.01 -22.99 45.97
N LEU A 64 -17.79 -21.91 45.85
CA LEU A 64 -17.63 -20.78 44.95
C LEU A 64 -16.24 -20.15 45.09
N ALA A 65 -15.31 -20.54 44.24
CA ALA A 65 -14.14 -19.72 43.95
C ALA A 65 -14.59 -18.45 43.19
N PRO A 66 -14.06 -17.26 43.51
CA PRO A 66 -14.46 -16.05 42.80
C PRO A 66 -13.99 -16.16 41.35
N THR A 67 -14.96 -16.11 40.44
CA THR A 67 -14.76 -15.97 38.99
C THR A 67 -13.78 -14.83 38.76
N SER A 68 -12.52 -15.15 38.44
CA SER A 68 -11.57 -14.18 37.93
C SER A 68 -12.13 -13.65 36.62
N SER A 69 -12.79 -12.50 36.70
CA SER A 69 -13.21 -11.73 35.54
C SER A 69 -11.94 -11.39 34.76
N ILE A 70 -11.72 -12.11 33.65
CA ILE A 70 -10.78 -11.68 32.63
C ILE A 70 -11.34 -10.36 32.10
N SER A 71 -10.84 -9.26 32.65
CA SER A 71 -11.12 -7.91 32.16
C SER A 71 -10.75 -7.90 30.69
N ALA A 72 -11.73 -7.66 29.81
CA ALA A 72 -11.47 -7.47 28.40
C ALA A 72 -10.38 -6.40 28.27
N PRO A 73 -9.35 -6.61 27.41
CA PRO A 73 -8.32 -5.61 27.24
C PRO A 73 -8.98 -4.29 26.88
N ALA A 74 -8.73 -3.25 27.70
CA ALA A 74 -9.29 -1.93 27.50
C ALA A 74 -9.02 -1.49 26.06
N GLU A 75 -10.11 -1.23 25.30
CA GLU A 75 -9.95 -0.80 23.92
C GLU A 75 -9.09 0.47 23.89
N PRO A 76 -8.04 0.52 23.05
CA PRO A 76 -7.22 1.72 22.95
C PRO A 76 -8.11 2.90 22.56
N HIS A 77 -7.96 4.02 23.27
CA HIS A 77 -8.70 5.24 22.97
C HIS A 77 -8.25 5.82 21.62
N LEU A 78 -9.00 5.48 20.57
CA LEU A 78 -8.75 5.94 19.20
C LEU A 78 -9.66 7.11 18.84
N PRO A 79 -9.18 8.07 18.03
CA PRO A 79 -10.00 9.17 17.55
C PRO A 79 -11.18 8.65 16.70
N HIS A 80 -12.29 9.39 16.71
CA HIS A 80 -13.55 9.02 16.05
C HIS A 80 -13.35 8.66 14.56
N SER A 81 -12.51 9.41 13.85
CA SER A 81 -12.18 9.15 12.44
C SER A 81 -11.57 7.76 12.22
N THR A 82 -10.68 7.34 13.11
CA THR A 82 -10.04 6.01 13.05
C THR A 82 -11.06 4.89 13.32
N LYS A 83 -11.97 5.07 14.29
CA LYS A 83 -13.05 4.10 14.57
C LYS A 83 -13.98 3.95 13.37
N HIS A 84 -14.41 5.07 12.79
CA HIS A 84 -15.26 5.07 11.60
C HIS A 84 -14.56 4.43 10.38
N TYR A 85 -13.28 4.73 10.17
CA TYR A 85 -12.48 4.09 9.11
C TYR A 85 -12.39 2.58 9.28
N ARG A 86 -12.10 2.09 10.50
CA ARG A 86 -12.03 0.65 10.80
C ARG A 86 -13.37 -0.05 10.52
N LYS A 87 -14.49 0.53 10.97
CA LYS A 87 -15.84 0.00 10.72
C LYS A 87 -16.15 -0.10 9.23
N ARG A 88 -15.86 0.96 8.45
CA ARG A 88 -16.04 0.92 6.99
C ARG A 88 -15.15 -0.12 6.31
N LYS A 89 -13.90 -0.26 6.74
CA LYS A 89 -12.96 -1.25 6.17
C LYS A 89 -13.47 -2.67 6.41
N LEU A 90 -13.92 -2.98 7.62
CA LEU A 90 -14.48 -4.28 7.97
C LEU A 90 -15.76 -4.59 7.18
N MET A 91 -16.66 -3.62 7.05
CA MET A 91 -17.86 -3.74 6.20
C MET A 91 -17.51 -4.00 4.73
N ALA A 92 -16.51 -3.31 4.19
CA ALA A 92 -16.06 -3.51 2.81
C ALA A 92 -15.44 -4.90 2.61
N GLU A 93 -14.68 -5.41 3.59
CA GLU A 93 -14.12 -6.76 3.57
C GLU A 93 -15.23 -7.82 3.63
N GLN A 94 -16.23 -7.67 4.51
CA GLN A 94 -17.40 -8.56 4.61
C GLN A 94 -18.25 -8.54 3.33
N ALA A 95 -18.39 -7.38 2.70
CA ALA A 95 -19.10 -7.22 1.43
C ALA A 95 -18.32 -7.77 0.23
N GLY A 96 -17.09 -8.28 0.43
CA GLY A 96 -16.24 -8.77 -0.65
C GLY A 96 -15.73 -7.67 -1.59
N GLU A 97 -15.72 -6.41 -1.13
CA GLU A 97 -15.24 -5.28 -1.92
C GLU A 97 -13.71 -5.37 -2.06
N PHE A 98 -13.26 -6.00 -3.15
CA PHE A 98 -11.85 -6.25 -3.39
C PHE A 98 -11.09 -4.94 -3.64
N ARG A 99 -10.25 -4.56 -2.66
CA ARG A 99 -9.22 -3.53 -2.83
C ARG A 99 -7.86 -4.20 -2.92
N ARG A 100 -7.12 -3.95 -4.00
CA ARG A 100 -5.74 -4.44 -4.14
C ARG A 100 -4.94 -3.96 -2.92
N GLN A 101 -4.37 -4.90 -2.17
CA GLN A 101 -3.47 -4.57 -1.07
C GLN A 101 -2.27 -3.78 -1.60
N TYR A 102 -2.03 -2.61 -1.00
CA TYR A 102 -0.82 -1.85 -1.28
C TYR A 102 0.35 -2.49 -0.55
N ASN A 103 1.20 -3.20 -1.31
CA ASN A 103 2.48 -3.67 -0.81
C ASN A 103 3.51 -2.56 -1.01
N LYS A 104 3.97 -1.95 0.09
CA LYS A 104 5.07 -0.98 0.04
C LYS A 104 6.31 -1.70 -0.48
N LYS A 105 6.99 -1.12 -1.48
CA LYS A 105 8.24 -1.66 -1.99
C LYS A 105 9.30 -1.66 -0.88
N LEU A 106 10.19 -2.66 -0.93
CA LEU A 106 11.35 -2.75 -0.03
C LEU A 106 12.13 -1.42 -0.02
N PRO A 107 12.72 -1.04 1.12
CA PRO A 107 13.41 0.24 1.27
C PRO A 107 14.70 0.31 0.43
N TYR A 108 15.34 -0.83 0.17
CA TYR A 108 16.53 -0.91 -0.66
C TYR A 108 16.15 -1.04 -2.14
N ARG A 109 16.84 -0.30 -3.00
CA ARG A 109 16.67 -0.39 -4.45
C ARG A 109 17.99 -0.86 -5.04
N SER A 110 18.05 -2.11 -5.46
CA SER A 110 19.25 -2.66 -6.09
C SER A 110 19.53 -2.00 -7.45
N CYS A 111 20.80 -1.74 -7.72
CA CYS A 111 21.28 -1.33 -9.03
C CYS A 111 21.21 -2.50 -10.00
N ASN A 112 20.68 -2.30 -11.20
CA ASN A 112 20.58 -3.39 -12.18
C ASN A 112 21.94 -3.82 -12.74
N LYS A 113 22.99 -3.00 -12.56
CA LYS A 113 24.33 -3.29 -13.08
C LYS A 113 25.15 -4.13 -12.10
N CYS A 114 25.29 -3.66 -10.85
CA CYS A 114 26.09 -4.33 -9.83
C CYS A 114 25.28 -5.08 -8.76
N PHE A 115 23.94 -5.01 -8.78
CA PHE A 115 23.03 -5.64 -7.82
C PHE A 115 23.14 -5.16 -6.36
N GLU A 116 24.10 -4.28 -6.06
CA GLU A 116 24.18 -3.60 -4.76
C GLU A 116 23.08 -2.56 -4.58
N ASP A 117 22.83 -2.16 -3.34
CA ASP A 117 21.87 -1.11 -3.04
C ASP A 117 22.35 0.25 -3.59
N ARG A 118 21.46 0.94 -4.31
CA ARG A 118 21.74 2.26 -4.88
C ARG A 118 21.99 3.30 -3.78
N ASN A 119 21.40 3.14 -2.61
CA ASN A 119 21.52 4.14 -1.54
C ASN A 119 22.86 4.05 -0.80
N THR A 120 23.40 2.84 -0.61
CA THR A 120 24.61 2.61 0.20
C THR A 120 25.83 2.23 -0.64
N GLY A 121 25.65 1.63 -1.83
CA GLY A 121 26.74 1.18 -2.71
C GLY A 121 27.38 2.28 -3.56
N GLY A 122 27.52 3.50 -3.04
CA GLY A 122 28.23 4.60 -3.72
C GLY A 122 27.62 5.06 -5.06
N HIS A 123 26.37 4.71 -5.36
CA HIS A 123 25.71 5.16 -6.58
C HIS A 123 25.33 6.63 -6.47
N LYS A 124 25.45 7.36 -7.58
CA LYS A 124 25.11 8.77 -7.63
C LYS A 124 23.88 8.99 -8.51
N GLN A 125 22.95 9.79 -8.03
CA GLN A 125 21.71 10.11 -8.75
C GLN A 125 21.84 11.42 -9.52
N TYR A 126 21.39 11.45 -10.77
CA TYR A 126 21.24 12.66 -11.57
C TYR A 126 19.89 12.64 -12.32
N TYR A 127 18.99 13.56 -11.99
CA TYR A 127 17.64 13.69 -12.59
C TYR A 127 16.88 12.36 -12.73
N GLY A 128 16.85 11.55 -11.67
CA GLY A 128 16.15 10.25 -11.68
C GLY A 128 16.96 9.08 -12.24
N HIS A 129 18.10 9.33 -12.89
CA HIS A 129 19.04 8.31 -13.34
C HIS A 129 20.07 7.99 -12.25
N TRP A 130 20.50 6.74 -12.19
CA TRP A 130 21.49 6.25 -11.23
C TRP A 130 22.76 5.82 -11.97
N GLY A 131 23.88 6.46 -11.65
CA GLY A 131 25.21 6.09 -12.09
C GLY A 131 25.77 4.99 -11.18
N CYS A 132 26.31 3.94 -11.79
CA CYS A 132 26.89 2.80 -11.06
C CYS A 132 28.42 2.86 -11.16
N PRO A 133 29.15 3.06 -10.05
CA PRO A 133 30.60 3.23 -10.10
C PRO A 133 31.37 1.94 -10.39
N PHE A 134 30.78 0.78 -10.10
CA PHE A 134 31.51 -0.51 -10.16
C PHE A 134 31.54 -1.17 -11.53
N LYS A 135 30.54 -0.90 -12.39
CA LYS A 135 30.43 -1.52 -13.72
C LYS A 135 30.45 -0.52 -14.88
N SER A 136 30.46 0.78 -14.62
CA SER A 136 30.72 1.73 -15.70
C SER A 136 32.21 1.80 -15.95
N SER A 137 32.62 1.52 -17.19
CA SER A 137 33.94 1.91 -17.68
C SER A 137 34.09 3.44 -17.71
N GLU A 138 32.97 4.15 -17.84
CA GLU A 138 32.88 5.61 -17.80
C GLU A 138 33.04 6.13 -16.37
N THR A 139 33.80 7.21 -16.24
CA THR A 139 33.86 8.01 -15.01
C THR A 139 32.51 8.66 -14.74
N TYR A 140 32.28 9.08 -13.49
CA TYR A 140 31.02 9.75 -13.13
C TYR A 140 30.76 11.03 -13.94
N ALA A 141 31.82 11.76 -14.28
CA ALA A 141 31.72 12.99 -15.07
C ALA A 141 31.27 12.69 -16.51
N GLU A 142 31.85 11.68 -17.15
CA GLU A 142 31.46 11.22 -18.48
C GLU A 142 30.01 10.71 -18.48
N TRP A 143 29.63 9.94 -17.45
CA TRP A 143 28.26 9.48 -17.29
C TRP A 143 27.27 10.64 -17.17
N ILE A 144 27.57 11.68 -16.37
CA ILE A 144 26.74 12.90 -16.29
C ILE A 144 26.63 13.54 -17.67
N ASN A 145 27.73 13.68 -18.39
CA ASN A 145 27.71 14.32 -19.71
C ASN A 145 26.84 13.53 -20.69
N ALA A 146 26.94 12.20 -20.70
CA ALA A 146 26.06 11.35 -21.51
C ALA A 146 24.57 11.51 -21.13
N VAL A 147 24.25 11.66 -19.84
CA VAL A 147 22.87 11.91 -19.38
C VAL A 147 22.39 13.31 -19.78
N LYS A 148 23.23 14.33 -19.69
CA LYS A 148 22.92 15.70 -20.14
C LYS A 148 22.72 15.80 -21.64
N VAL A 149 23.54 15.11 -22.44
CA VAL A 149 23.41 15.06 -23.91
C VAL A 149 22.05 14.49 -24.32
N LYS A 150 21.54 13.50 -23.58
CA LYS A 150 20.20 12.95 -23.77
C LYS A 150 19.06 13.91 -23.39
N GLY A 151 19.38 15.12 -22.93
CA GLY A 151 18.40 16.17 -22.61
C GLY A 151 17.84 16.09 -21.19
N TYR A 152 18.29 15.15 -20.36
CA TYR A 152 17.87 15.07 -18.98
C TYR A 152 18.45 16.25 -18.18
N GLY A 153 17.61 16.83 -17.32
CA GLY A 153 17.99 17.97 -16.48
C GLY A 153 17.91 19.33 -17.14
N LYS A 154 17.45 19.41 -18.40
CA LYS A 154 17.08 20.67 -19.03
C LYS A 154 15.62 20.98 -18.69
N LYS A 155 15.34 22.23 -18.31
CA LYS A 155 13.97 22.73 -18.20
C LYS A 155 13.37 22.74 -19.61
N LYS A 156 12.16 22.19 -19.78
CA LYS A 156 11.42 22.36 -21.03
C LYS A 156 11.15 23.85 -21.21
N THR A 157 11.67 24.44 -22.27
CA THR A 157 11.25 25.75 -22.75
C THR A 157 9.97 25.52 -23.56
N GLU A 158 8.85 25.99 -23.00
CA GLU A 158 7.58 26.16 -23.70
C GLU A 158 7.59 27.48 -24.48
#